data_AF-A0A2N3E5R3-F1
#
_entry.id   AF-A0A2N3E5R3-F1
#
_cell.length_a   1.000
_cell.length_b   1.000
_cell.length_c   1.000
_cell.angle_alpha   90.00
_cell.angle_beta   90.00
_cell.angle_gamma   90.00
#
_symmetry.space_group_name_H-M   'P 1'
#
loop_
_entity.id
_entity.type
_entity.pdbx_description
1 polymer ?
#
loop_
_entity_poly.entity_id
_entity_poly.type
_entity_poly.pdbx_seq_one_letter_code
_entity_poly.pdbx_strand_id
1 'polypeptide(L)'
;GSTFDCLYEPTGSGASERYTGAIDKIGVDLTMISEQELVWVVFAPSNDTAPGALDGAYVGASADAALGLSVGAKLLVGGGDNSFTLQPAVLSGGKGVGAAVGLERFRLTWAGPNA
;
A
#
# COMPACT_ATOMS: atom_id res chain seq x y z
N GLY A 1 -1.46 13.77 -9.53
CA GLY A 1 -0.61 12.56 -9.40
C GLY A 1 -1.13 11.52 -10.37
N SER A 2 -0.30 10.53 -10.71
CA SER A 2 -0.77 9.36 -11.45
C SER A 2 -1.68 8.51 -10.55
N THR A 3 -2.82 8.08 -11.08
CA THR A 3 -3.73 7.15 -10.40
C THR A 3 -3.67 5.78 -11.03
N PHE A 4 -3.97 4.74 -10.27
CA PHE A 4 -3.96 3.35 -10.71
C PHE A 4 -5.08 2.56 -10.05
N ASP A 5 -5.55 1.53 -10.76
CA ASP A 5 -6.51 0.59 -10.23
C ASP A 5 -5.80 -0.40 -9.30
N CYS A 6 -6.31 -0.53 -8.08
CA CYS A 6 -5.81 -1.44 -7.07
C CYS A 6 -6.86 -2.52 -6.79
N LEU A 7 -6.39 -3.77 -6.72
CA LEU A 7 -7.17 -4.90 -6.23
C LEU A 7 -6.63 -5.29 -4.85
N TYR A 8 -7.52 -5.32 -3.84
CA TYR A 8 -7.21 -5.85 -2.53
C TYR A 8 -7.77 -7.27 -2.41
N GLU A 9 -6.90 -8.22 -2.09
CA GLU A 9 -7.23 -9.63 -1.88
C GLU A 9 -6.93 -10.00 -0.43
N PRO A 10 -7.94 -10.00 0.47
CA PRO A 10 -7.74 -10.39 1.85
C PRO A 10 -7.40 -11.89 1.94
N THR A 11 -6.53 -12.27 2.88
CA THR A 11 -6.19 -13.67 3.14
C THR A 11 -7.25 -14.41 3.98
N GLY A 12 -8.20 -13.68 4.57
CA GLY A 12 -9.32 -14.20 5.35
C GLY A 12 -10.59 -14.46 4.51
N SER A 13 -11.75 -14.48 5.17
CA SER A 13 -13.06 -14.68 4.52
C SER A 13 -13.65 -13.41 3.88
N GLY A 14 -12.91 -12.29 3.89
CA GLY A 14 -13.35 -11.04 3.26
C GLY A 14 -13.47 -11.17 1.75
N ALA A 15 -14.35 -10.37 1.15
CA ALA A 15 -14.44 -10.27 -0.30
C ALA A 15 -13.27 -9.43 -0.85
N SER A 16 -12.82 -9.73 -2.06
CA SER A 16 -11.89 -8.85 -2.78
C SER A 16 -12.54 -7.49 -3.06
N GLU A 17 -11.73 -6.44 -3.02
CA GLU A 17 -12.19 -5.07 -3.14
C GLU A 17 -11.39 -4.28 -4.16
N ARG A 18 -12.04 -3.29 -4.78
CA ARG A 18 -11.41 -2.37 -5.70
C ARG A 18 -11.13 -1.05 -5.00
N TYR A 19 -9.96 -0.49 -5.27
CA TYR A 19 -9.55 0.83 -4.82
C TYR A 19 -8.92 1.62 -5.96
N THR A 20 -9.03 2.94 -5.89
CA THR A 20 -8.19 3.85 -6.68
C THR A 20 -6.99 4.26 -5.85
N GLY A 21 -5.79 3.95 -6.34
CA GLY A 21 -4.52 4.36 -5.76
C GLY A 21 -4.04 5.68 -6.35
N ALA A 22 -3.54 6.60 -5.52
CA ALA A 22 -2.88 7.84 -5.95
C ALA A 22 -1.52 8.00 -5.28
N ILE A 23 -0.46 8.18 -6.08
CA ILE A 23 0.88 8.50 -5.57
C ILE A 23 1.00 10.01 -5.42
N ASP A 24 1.19 10.46 -4.18
CA ASP A 24 1.25 11.88 -3.82
C ASP A 24 2.69 12.39 -3.71
N LYS A 25 3.66 11.52 -3.38
CA LYS A 25 5.08 11.89 -3.30
C LYS A 25 6.02 10.72 -3.56
N ILE A 26 7.09 11.03 -4.28
CA ILE A 26 8.13 10.12 -4.75
C ILE A 26 9.49 10.61 -4.21
N GLY A 27 10.25 9.71 -3.59
CA GLY A 27 11.61 9.94 -3.14
C GLY A 27 12.62 9.75 -4.28
N VAL A 28 13.04 10.86 -4.89
CA VAL A 28 14.23 11.06 -5.75
C VAL A 28 14.40 10.27 -7.06
N ASP A 29 13.98 9.02 -7.23
CA ASP A 29 14.17 8.31 -8.51
C ASP A 29 13.06 7.28 -8.76
N LEU A 30 11.96 7.69 -9.42
CA LEU A 30 10.91 6.77 -9.89
C LEU A 30 10.46 7.11 -11.33
N THR A 31 11.42 7.32 -12.23
CA THR A 31 11.14 7.58 -13.66
C THR A 31 10.57 6.35 -14.40
N MET A 32 10.12 5.30 -13.69
CA MET A 32 9.86 3.95 -14.23
C MET A 32 8.55 3.31 -13.74
N ILE A 33 7.56 4.06 -13.25
CA ILE A 33 6.29 3.44 -12.78
C ILE A 33 5.37 3.06 -13.96
N SER A 34 5.63 3.55 -15.17
CA SER A 34 4.69 3.45 -16.30
C SER A 34 4.44 2.04 -16.85
N GLU A 35 5.18 1.02 -16.43
CA GLU A 35 5.06 -0.36 -16.96
C GLU A 35 5.12 -1.46 -15.89
N GLN A 36 4.96 -1.12 -14.60
CA GLN A 36 5.15 -2.08 -13.51
C GLN A 36 3.92 -2.17 -12.60
N GLU A 37 3.44 -3.39 -12.38
CA GLU A 37 2.51 -3.68 -11.30
C GLU A 37 3.21 -3.45 -9.96
N LEU A 38 2.53 -2.71 -9.08
CA LEU A 38 3.00 -2.48 -7.72
C LEU A 38 2.20 -3.38 -6.79
N VAL A 39 2.90 -4.21 -6.02
CA VAL A 39 2.28 -5.17 -5.11
C VAL A 39 2.73 -4.87 -3.69
N TRP A 40 1.77 -4.82 -2.78
CA TRP A 40 2.01 -4.61 -1.35
C TRP A 40 1.41 -5.75 -0.53
N VAL A 41 2.18 -6.22 0.44
CA VAL A 41 1.64 -7.00 1.56
C VAL A 41 0.92 -6.03 2.49
N VAL A 42 -0.34 -6.33 2.83
CA VAL A 42 -1.16 -5.55 3.75
C VAL A 42 -1.17 -6.22 5.12
N PHE A 43 -0.66 -5.53 6.13
CA PHE A 43 -0.83 -5.92 7.52
C PHE A 43 -2.01 -5.14 8.11
N ALA A 44 -3.04 -5.88 8.51
CA ALA A 44 -4.28 -5.36 9.08
C ALA A 44 -4.39 -5.68 10.59
N PRO A 45 -5.20 -4.93 11.36
CA PRO A 45 -5.39 -5.21 12.79
C PRO A 45 -6.16 -6.51 13.06
N SER A 46 -6.91 -7.01 12.08
CA SER A 46 -7.67 -8.26 12.12
C SER A 46 -7.86 -8.81 10.71
N ASN A 47 -8.29 -10.08 10.59
CA ASN A 47 -8.63 -10.72 9.32
C ASN A 47 -10.07 -10.39 8.85
N ASP A 48 -10.89 -9.83 9.75
CA ASP A 48 -12.25 -9.36 9.50
C ASP A 48 -12.25 -7.84 9.51
N THR A 49 -11.85 -7.24 8.39
CA THR A 49 -11.92 -5.80 8.18
C THR A 49 -13.26 -5.43 7.54
N ALA A 50 -13.79 -4.25 7.89
CA ALA A 50 -15.00 -3.74 7.25
C ALA A 50 -14.74 -3.45 5.76
N PRO A 51 -15.78 -3.49 4.90
CA PRO A 51 -15.62 -3.08 3.53
C PRO A 51 -15.06 -1.66 3.43
N GLY A 52 -14.06 -1.45 2.57
CA GLY A 52 -13.42 -0.14 2.41
C GLY A 52 -12.41 0.23 3.50
N ALA A 53 -12.01 -0.70 4.38
CA ALA A 53 -11.15 -0.38 5.52
C ALA A 53 -9.74 0.14 5.14
N LEU A 54 -9.28 -0.09 3.91
CA LEU A 54 -8.00 0.45 3.42
C LEU A 54 -8.13 1.90 2.92
N ASP A 55 -9.33 2.48 2.88
CA ASP A 55 -9.50 3.88 2.49
C ASP A 55 -8.69 4.80 3.43
N GLY A 56 -7.87 5.66 2.85
CA GLY A 56 -7.07 6.60 3.60
C GLY A 56 -5.74 6.98 2.97
N ALA A 57 -5.04 7.88 3.66
CA ALA A 57 -3.69 8.27 3.31
C ALA A 57 -2.69 7.39 4.06
N TYR A 58 -1.64 7.01 3.35
CA TYR A 58 -0.50 6.25 3.85
C TYR A 58 0.77 7.08 3.69
N VAL A 59 1.55 7.15 4.77
CA VAL A 59 2.78 7.93 4.82
C VAL A 59 3.93 7.00 5.16
N GLY A 60 5.07 7.20 4.49
CA GLY A 60 6.30 6.49 4.80
C GLY A 60 6.69 6.70 6.25
N ALA A 61 6.85 5.61 7.01
CA ALA A 61 7.44 5.70 8.33
C ALA A 61 8.90 6.15 8.17
N SER A 62 9.20 7.39 8.54
CA SER A 62 10.58 7.81 8.78
C SER A 62 11.15 6.99 9.94
N ALA A 63 12.45 6.75 9.95
CA ALA A 63 13.13 5.91 10.96
C ALA A 63 12.77 6.26 12.42
N ASP A 64 12.41 7.51 12.70
CA ASP A 64 12.01 8.01 14.03
C ASP A 64 10.55 7.74 14.43
N ALA A 65 9.65 7.42 13.48
CA ALA A 65 8.23 7.17 13.73
C ALA A 65 7.91 5.69 13.98
N ALA A 66 8.84 4.79 13.65
CA ALA A 66 8.70 3.34 13.78
C ALA A 66 9.06 2.85 15.19
N LEU A 67 8.50 3.47 16.24
CA LEU A 67 8.65 3.03 17.63
C LEU A 67 7.93 1.68 17.83
N GLY A 68 8.50 0.59 17.32
CA GLY A 68 8.02 -0.78 17.53
C GLY A 68 8.04 -1.70 16.31
N LEU A 69 8.30 -1.20 15.09
CA LEU A 69 8.35 -2.02 13.87
C LEU A 69 9.71 -1.85 13.16
N SER A 70 10.26 -2.99 12.75
CA SER A 70 11.63 -3.22 12.26
C SER A 70 12.32 -2.05 11.53
N VAL A 71 13.49 -1.70 12.06
CA VAL A 71 14.43 -0.74 11.45
C VAL A 71 14.95 -1.35 10.14
N GLY A 72 14.39 -0.96 8.99
CA GLY A 72 14.95 -1.29 7.67
C GLY A 72 13.96 -1.56 6.55
N ALA A 73 12.69 -1.88 6.86
CA ALA A 73 11.66 -2.01 5.82
C ALA A 73 11.07 -0.63 5.52
N LYS A 74 10.95 -0.27 4.22
CA LYS A 74 10.14 0.88 3.82
C LYS A 74 8.68 0.49 3.94
N LEU A 75 8.01 1.08 4.92
CA LEU A 75 6.62 0.82 5.24
C LEU A 75 5.82 2.09 5.03
N LEU A 76 4.63 1.94 4.47
CA LEU A 76 3.62 2.99 4.43
C LEU A 76 2.56 2.66 5.49
N VAL A 77 2.34 3.58 6.43
CA VAL A 77 1.38 3.40 7.53
C VAL A 77 0.21 4.35 7.31
N GLY A 78 -1.02 3.86 7.48
CA GLY A 78 -2.22 4.62 7.16
C GLY A 78 -3.50 3.79 7.24
N GLY A 79 -4.50 4.21 6.46
CA GLY A 79 -5.84 3.62 6.41
C GLY A 79 -6.63 3.81 7.70
N GLY A 80 -7.91 4.16 7.62
CA GLY A 80 -8.78 4.30 8.80
C GLY A 80 -8.12 5.02 9.99
N ASP A 81 -8.05 4.34 11.15
CA ASP A 81 -7.42 4.80 12.39
C ASP A 81 -5.88 4.64 12.44
N ASN A 82 -5.19 4.71 11.30
CA ASN A 82 -3.75 4.42 11.14
C ASN A 82 -3.35 3.00 11.58
N SER A 83 -4.25 2.02 11.39
CA SER A 83 -4.05 0.64 11.82
C SER A 83 -3.52 -0.29 10.73
N PHE A 84 -3.32 0.21 9.51
CA PHE A 84 -2.84 -0.59 8.38
C PHE A 84 -1.40 -0.24 8.01
N THR A 85 -0.65 -1.26 7.64
CA THR A 85 0.71 -1.12 7.11
C THR A 85 0.84 -1.79 5.76
N LEU A 86 1.38 -1.08 4.78
CA LEU A 86 1.70 -1.59 3.45
C LEU A 86 3.22 -1.80 3.34
N GLN A 87 3.62 -3.03 3.07
CA GLN A 87 5.01 -3.39 2.79
C GLN A 87 5.16 -3.78 1.32
N PRO A 88 6.10 -3.19 0.56
CA PRO A 88 6.40 -3.63 -0.79
C PRO A 88 6.65 -5.15 -0.84
N ALA A 89 5.86 -5.87 -1.62
CA ALA A 89 6.06 -7.30 -1.83
C ALA A 89 7.21 -7.50 -2.81
N VAL A 90 8.21 -8.30 -2.42
CA VAL A 90 9.27 -8.74 -3.34
C VAL A 90 8.76 -9.95 -4.09
N LEU A 91 8.15 -9.75 -5.26
CA LEU A 91 7.84 -10.87 -6.14
C LEU A 91 9.14 -11.43 -6.71
N SER A 92 9.41 -12.70 -6.45
CA SER A 92 10.49 -13.47 -7.09
C SER A 92 10.23 -13.52 -8.60
N GLY A 93 10.74 -12.52 -9.33
CA GLY A 93 10.38 -12.22 -10.72
C GLY A 93 10.77 -10.80 -11.17
N GLY A 94 11.19 -9.93 -10.24
CA GLY A 94 11.94 -8.71 -10.55
C GLY A 94 11.13 -7.51 -11.06
N LYS A 95 9.81 -7.62 -11.17
CA LYS A 95 8.93 -6.49 -11.55
C LYS A 95 8.25 -5.95 -10.28
N GLY A 96 8.33 -4.63 -10.04
CA GLY A 96 7.58 -3.94 -8.96
C GLY A 96 8.36 -3.60 -7.68
N VAL A 97 9.48 -4.27 -7.40
CA VAL A 97 10.25 -4.12 -6.15
C VAL A 97 10.95 -2.77 -6.03
N GLY A 98 11.50 -2.26 -7.12
CA GLY A 98 12.23 -0.97 -7.11
C GLY A 98 11.30 0.23 -6.96
N ALA A 99 10.07 0.15 -7.49
CA ALA A 99 9.19 1.30 -7.59
C ALA A 99 8.39 1.57 -6.30
N ALA A 100 7.90 0.51 -5.64
CA ALA A 100 7.20 0.66 -4.37
C ALA A 100 8.10 1.18 -3.23
N VAL A 101 9.42 0.97 -3.33
CA VAL A 101 10.46 1.44 -2.39
C VAL A 101 10.69 2.96 -2.49
N GLY A 102 10.27 3.63 -3.57
CA GLY A 102 10.41 5.09 -3.69
C GLY A 102 9.18 5.88 -3.20
N LEU A 103 8.09 5.22 -2.80
CA LEU A 103 6.86 5.91 -2.41
C LEU A 103 6.97 6.47 -1.00
N GLU A 104 6.67 7.75 -0.86
CA GLU A 104 6.65 8.44 0.43
C GLU A 104 5.22 8.73 0.91
N ARG A 105 4.30 8.97 -0.03
CA ARG A 105 2.88 9.15 0.26
C ARG A 105 2.02 8.49 -0.80
N PHE A 106 1.03 7.74 -0.34
CA PHE A 106 0.11 6.98 -1.15
C PHE A 106 -1.30 7.10 -0.56
N ARG A 107 -2.33 7.23 -1.40
CA ARG A 107 -3.72 7.25 -0.95
C ARG A 107 -4.51 6.16 -1.67
N LEU A 108 -5.30 5.42 -0.90
CA LEU A 108 -6.30 4.49 -1.40
C LEU A 108 -7.69 5.12 -1.20
N THR A 109 -8.53 5.04 -2.23
CA THR A 109 -9.94 5.43 -2.18
C THR A 109 -10.79 4.23 -2.54
N TRP A 110 -11.74 3.84 -1.69
CA TRP A 110 -12.57 2.67 -1.94
C TRP A 110 -13.46 2.87 -3.17
N ALA A 111 -13.41 1.91 -4.10
CA ALA A 111 -14.18 1.93 -5.34
C ALA A 111 -15.32 0.88 -5.35
N GLY A 112 -15.48 0.12 -4.28
CA GLY A 112 -16.51 -0.89 -4.14
C GLY A 112 -15.98 -2.34 -4.11
N PRO A 113 -16.88 -3.31 -3.94
CA PRO A 113 -16.52 -4.73 -4.02
C PRO A 113 -16.00 -5.08 -5.42
N ASN A 114 -15.11 -6.06 -5.49
CA ASN A 114 -14.78 -6.69 -6.77
C ASN A 114 -15.94 -7.64 -7.14
N ALA A 115 -16.59 -7.38 -8.26
CA ALA A 115 -17.79 -8.09 -8.71
C ALA A 115 -17.45 -9.40 -9.44
#